data_AF-A0A4Z2BJA2-F1
#
_entry.id   AF-A0A4Z2BJA2-F1
#
_cell.length_a   1.000
_cell.length_b   1.000
_cell.length_c   1.000
_cell.angle_alpha   90.00
_cell.angle_beta   90.00
_cell.angle_gamma   90.00
#
_symmetry.space_group_name_H-M   'P 1'
#
loop_
_entity.id
_entity.type
_entity.pdbx_description
1 polymer ?
#
loop_
_entity_poly.entity_id
_entity_poly.type
_entity_poly.pdbx_seq_one_letter_code
_entity_poly.pdbx_strand_id
1 'polypeptide(L)'
;MPPSCCGCLSQYTHHHLLTFLLTFFSYVLLHASRKTFSNVKVSISAQWTPPLYNASVAPVERWEERHLFENEEQATLFLGVLDSVFLFSYAVGLYLSGVIGDRVNLRYVLCFGLCGSAAVEFVFGTVTEWLHIYNIYLYCSLWVLNGLLQSAVWPCVVAVMGNWFGKSGRGFVFGLWSACAPVGNILGAFLASSVLKYGYEYAFLVTSVVQFAGGVVVFFGLLASPKEVGK
;
A
#
# COMPACT_ATOMS: atom_id res chain seq x y z
N MET A 1 -19.83 41.76 -28.26
CA MET A 1 -19.06 41.79 -27.00
C MET A 1 -18.92 40.34 -26.54
N PRO A 2 -17.69 39.79 -26.43
CA PRO A 2 -17.52 38.46 -25.85
C PRO A 2 -17.72 38.54 -24.33
N PRO A 3 -18.30 37.52 -23.68
CA PRO A 3 -18.43 37.52 -22.23
C PRO A 3 -17.05 37.29 -21.58
N SER A 4 -16.83 38.06 -20.53
CA SER A 4 -15.70 38.12 -19.61
C SER A 4 -15.10 36.78 -19.18
N CYS A 5 -13.79 36.62 -19.42
CA CYS A 5 -12.90 35.55 -18.94
C CYS A 5 -12.62 35.59 -17.41
N CYS A 6 -13.60 35.94 -16.58
CA CYS A 6 -13.39 36.10 -15.13
C CYS A 6 -14.42 35.31 -14.31
N GLY A 7 -14.51 33.99 -14.58
CA GLY A 7 -15.44 33.10 -13.87
C GLY A 7 -14.92 31.70 -13.56
N CYS A 8 -13.71 31.32 -14.02
CA CYS A 8 -13.29 29.91 -14.01
C CYS A 8 -12.84 29.39 -12.62
N LEU A 9 -12.61 30.27 -11.64
CA LEU A 9 -12.08 29.87 -10.32
C LEU A 9 -13.16 29.79 -9.21
N SER A 10 -14.41 30.17 -9.49
CA SER A 10 -15.50 30.20 -8.48
C SER A 10 -16.22 28.85 -8.29
N GLN A 11 -15.73 27.76 -8.90
CA GLN A 11 -16.48 26.50 -8.96
C GLN A 11 -15.97 25.39 -8.01
N TYR A 12 -14.84 25.61 -7.33
CA TYR A 12 -14.29 24.64 -6.37
C TYR A 12 -14.82 24.89 -4.95
N THR A 13 -15.58 23.94 -4.44
CA THR A 13 -16.09 23.96 -3.06
C THR A 13 -15.12 23.24 -2.11
N HIS A 14 -15.30 23.42 -0.80
CA HIS A 14 -14.56 22.66 0.23
C HIS A 14 -14.58 21.15 0.00
N HIS A 15 -15.65 20.61 -0.58
CA HIS A 15 -15.77 19.18 -0.89
C HIS A 15 -14.81 18.71 -1.99
N HIS A 16 -14.46 19.56 -2.95
CA HIS A 16 -13.46 19.23 -3.97
C HIS A 16 -12.07 19.13 -3.34
N LEU A 17 -11.72 20.10 -2.48
CA LEU A 17 -10.46 20.09 -1.75
C LEU A 17 -10.37 18.87 -0.83
N LEU A 18 -11.43 18.58 -0.08
CA LEU A 18 -11.47 17.42 0.81
C LEU A 18 -11.29 16.12 0.04
N THR A 19 -12.01 15.95 -1.08
CA THR A 19 -11.89 14.76 -1.93
C THR A 19 -10.49 14.63 -2.52
N PHE A 20 -9.91 15.73 -3.00
CA PHE A 20 -8.53 15.76 -3.50
C PHE A 20 -7.55 15.29 -2.41
N LEU A 21 -7.61 15.88 -1.22
CA LEU A 21 -6.70 15.56 -0.13
C LEU A 21 -6.89 14.12 0.35
N LEU A 22 -8.11 13.65 0.54
CA LEU A 22 -8.39 12.29 0.98
C LEU A 22 -7.88 11.25 -0.03
N THR A 23 -8.17 11.43 -1.33
CA THR A 23 -7.67 10.53 -2.37
C THR A 23 -6.15 10.62 -2.54
N PHE A 24 -5.57 11.82 -2.43
CA PHE A 24 -4.13 12.03 -2.48
C PHE A 24 -3.42 11.29 -1.36
N PHE A 25 -3.85 11.52 -0.11
CA PHE A 25 -3.24 10.88 1.05
C PHE A 25 -3.52 9.37 1.09
N SER A 26 -4.68 8.91 0.62
CA SER A 26 -4.93 7.47 0.43
C SER A 26 -3.85 6.81 -0.41
N TYR A 27 -3.49 7.45 -1.53
CA TYR A 27 -2.49 6.89 -2.44
C TYR A 27 -1.05 7.09 -1.93
N VAL A 28 -0.77 8.18 -1.21
CA VAL A 28 0.49 8.36 -0.46
C VAL A 28 0.69 7.19 0.52
N LEU A 29 -0.33 6.83 1.29
CA LEU A 29 -0.27 5.76 2.27
C LEU A 29 -0.07 4.39 1.62
N LEU A 30 -0.79 4.11 0.53
CA LEU A 30 -0.62 2.89 -0.26
C LEU A 30 0.81 2.77 -0.86
N HIS A 31 1.39 3.89 -1.30
CA HIS A 31 2.76 3.89 -1.79
C HIS A 31 3.78 3.74 -0.67
N ALA A 32 3.53 4.32 0.50
CA ALA A 32 4.39 4.19 1.67
C ALA A 32 4.46 2.73 2.14
N SER A 33 3.34 2.02 2.19
CA SER A 33 3.31 0.60 2.55
C SER A 33 4.03 -0.27 1.53
N ARG A 34 3.76 -0.11 0.23
CA ARG A 34 4.47 -0.83 -0.84
C ARG A 34 5.97 -0.62 -0.78
N LYS A 35 6.41 0.59 -0.42
CA LYS A 35 7.83 0.91 -0.30
C LYS A 35 8.47 0.24 0.92
N THR A 36 7.69 -0.07 1.96
CA THR A 36 8.17 -0.77 3.18
C THR A 36 8.87 -2.07 2.84
N PHE A 37 8.22 -2.97 2.08
CA PHE A 37 8.81 -4.26 1.69
C PHE A 37 10.16 -4.09 1.02
N SER A 38 10.28 -3.15 0.08
CA SER A 38 11.54 -2.85 -0.61
C SER A 38 12.65 -2.36 0.33
N ASN A 39 12.30 -1.57 1.36
CA ASN A 39 13.28 -0.99 2.28
C ASN A 39 13.82 -2.00 3.28
N VAL A 40 13.09 -3.09 3.54
CA VAL A 40 13.43 -4.06 4.57
C VAL A 40 13.88 -5.42 4.03
N LYS A 41 14.00 -5.58 2.71
CA LYS A 41 14.44 -6.85 2.07
C LYS A 41 15.74 -7.39 2.65
N VAL A 42 16.73 -6.52 2.87
CA VAL A 42 18.02 -6.90 3.44
C VAL A 42 17.84 -7.45 4.86
N SER A 43 17.05 -6.77 5.69
CA SER A 43 16.75 -7.20 7.06
C SER A 43 15.93 -8.49 7.09
N ILE A 44 14.96 -8.66 6.18
CA ILE A 44 14.21 -9.92 6.04
C ILE A 44 15.15 -11.06 5.64
N SER A 45 16.00 -10.84 4.64
CA SER A 45 16.95 -11.87 4.16
C SER A 45 17.87 -12.34 5.28
N ALA A 46 18.40 -11.40 6.07
CA ALA A 46 19.22 -11.71 7.23
C ALA A 46 18.46 -12.46 8.34
N GLN A 47 17.17 -12.17 8.55
CA GLN A 47 16.35 -12.88 9.54
C GLN A 47 15.94 -14.28 9.07
N TRP A 48 15.68 -14.44 7.77
CA TRP A 48 15.22 -15.70 7.17
C TRP A 48 16.33 -16.71 6.91
N THR A 49 17.58 -16.38 7.24
CA THR A 49 18.75 -17.23 7.01
C THR A 49 19.56 -17.40 8.29
N PRO A 50 20.27 -18.53 8.45
CA PRO A 50 21.09 -18.76 9.63
C PRO A 50 22.27 -17.76 9.66
N PRO A 51 22.70 -17.32 10.86
CA PRO A 51 23.90 -16.51 11.00
C PRO A 51 25.13 -17.28 10.49
N LEU A 52 26.04 -16.60 9.78
CA LEU A 52 27.32 -17.16 9.35
C LEU A 52 28.20 -17.47 10.58
N TYR A 53 28.03 -18.64 11.19
CA TYR A 53 28.82 -19.07 12.33
C TYR A 53 30.11 -19.74 11.87
N ASN A 54 31.26 -19.26 12.36
CA ASN A 54 32.54 -19.97 12.21
C ASN A 54 32.48 -21.23 13.09
N ALA A 55 32.52 -22.41 12.45
CA ALA A 55 32.27 -23.74 13.03
C ALA A 55 33.28 -24.26 14.08
N SER A 56 33.87 -23.40 14.92
CA SER A 56 34.93 -23.80 15.86
C SER A 56 34.54 -23.78 17.34
N VAL A 57 33.34 -23.32 17.74
CA VAL A 57 32.98 -23.27 19.16
C VAL A 57 31.55 -23.74 19.44
N ALA A 58 31.45 -24.99 19.92
CA ALA A 58 30.35 -25.62 20.67
C ALA A 58 29.10 -26.13 19.92
N PRO A 59 28.56 -27.31 20.32
CA PRO A 59 27.30 -27.85 19.82
C PRO A 59 26.15 -27.29 20.66
N VAL A 60 25.35 -26.38 20.10
CA VAL A 60 24.08 -25.97 20.71
C VAL A 60 22.96 -26.57 19.88
N GLU A 61 22.50 -27.75 20.28
CA GLU A 61 21.28 -28.33 19.69
C GLU A 61 20.04 -27.45 19.97
N ARG A 62 19.21 -27.34 18.92
CA ARG A 62 17.73 -27.38 18.94
C ARG A 62 16.91 -26.08 18.98
N TRP A 63 17.50 -24.89 18.87
CA TRP A 63 16.71 -23.63 18.84
C TRP A 63 16.95 -22.71 17.65
N GLU A 64 17.91 -23.04 16.78
CA GLU A 64 18.33 -22.26 15.59
C GLU A 64 17.64 -22.69 14.28
N GLU A 65 16.74 -23.67 14.28
CA GLU A 65 16.06 -24.20 13.08
C GLU A 65 15.01 -23.25 12.46
N ARG A 66 14.92 -22.00 12.93
CA ARG A 66 13.87 -21.05 12.51
C ARG A 66 14.35 -20.13 11.40
N HIS A 67 14.88 -20.73 10.33
CA HIS A 67 15.24 -20.04 9.09
C HIS A 67 14.34 -20.56 7.96
N LEU A 68 13.95 -19.67 7.04
CA LEU A 68 13.15 -20.06 5.87
C LEU A 68 14.05 -20.63 4.77
N PHE A 69 15.31 -20.20 4.72
CA PHE A 69 16.28 -20.58 3.69
C PHE A 69 17.65 -20.87 4.30
N GLU A 70 18.45 -21.68 3.61
CA GLU A 70 19.81 -22.03 4.05
C GLU A 70 20.82 -20.91 3.79
N ASN A 71 20.57 -20.08 2.78
CA ASN A 71 21.48 -19.02 2.36
C ASN A 71 20.75 -17.74 1.93
N GLU A 72 21.50 -16.63 1.97
CA GLU A 72 21.00 -15.29 1.62
C GLU A 72 20.58 -15.17 0.15
N GLU A 73 21.20 -15.97 -0.73
CA GLU A 73 20.87 -16.02 -2.15
C GLU A 73 19.45 -16.54 -2.39
N GLN A 74 19.07 -17.67 -1.77
CA GLN A 74 17.73 -18.23 -1.87
C GLN A 74 16.68 -17.30 -1.28
N ALA A 75 16.97 -16.66 -0.14
CA ALA A 75 16.08 -15.68 0.45
C ALA A 75 15.88 -14.46 -0.47
N THR A 76 16.96 -13.95 -1.07
CA THR A 76 16.90 -12.83 -2.02
C THR A 76 16.11 -13.18 -3.28
N LEU A 77 16.33 -14.38 -3.83
CA LEU A 77 15.56 -14.89 -4.97
C LEU A 77 14.07 -14.99 -4.63
N PHE A 78 13.73 -15.52 -3.45
CA PHE A 78 12.34 -15.63 -3.01
C PHE A 78 11.68 -14.26 -2.80
N LEU A 79 12.39 -13.28 -2.24
CA LEU A 79 11.90 -11.89 -2.15
C LEU A 79 11.60 -11.30 -3.53
N GLY A 80 12.37 -11.65 -4.56
CA GLY A 80 12.09 -11.29 -5.96
C GLY A 80 10.88 -12.02 -6.55
N VAL A 81 10.66 -13.29 -6.17
CA VAL A 81 9.44 -14.03 -6.52
C VAL A 81 8.22 -13.35 -5.90
N LEU A 82 8.31 -12.89 -4.65
CA LEU A 82 7.24 -12.14 -4.00
C LEU A 82 6.91 -10.85 -4.78
N ASP A 83 7.90 -10.04 -5.17
CA ASP A 83 7.63 -8.86 -6.02
C ASP A 83 6.85 -9.23 -7.30
N SER A 84 7.27 -10.31 -7.96
CA SER A 84 6.69 -10.78 -9.22
C SER A 84 5.23 -11.24 -9.03
N VAL A 85 4.98 -12.02 -7.98
CA VAL A 85 3.64 -12.51 -7.63
C VAL A 85 2.71 -11.35 -7.24
N PHE A 86 3.21 -10.37 -6.50
CA PHE A 86 2.46 -9.14 -6.19
C PHE A 86 2.09 -8.37 -7.46
N LEU A 87 3.06 -8.12 -8.35
CA LEU A 87 2.80 -7.37 -9.58
C LEU A 87 1.84 -8.10 -10.51
N PHE A 88 1.97 -9.42 -10.63
CA PHE A 88 1.05 -10.23 -11.44
C PHE A 88 -0.37 -10.21 -10.88
N SER A 89 -0.54 -10.47 -9.58
CA SER A 89 -1.84 -10.42 -8.92
C SER A 89 -2.46 -9.02 -8.95
N TYR A 90 -1.65 -7.98 -8.80
CA TYR A 90 -2.07 -6.59 -8.96
C TYR A 90 -2.59 -6.30 -10.38
N ALA A 91 -1.91 -6.79 -11.42
CA ALA A 91 -2.34 -6.63 -12.80
C ALA A 91 -3.69 -7.31 -13.08
N VAL A 92 -3.88 -8.54 -12.58
CA VAL A 92 -5.18 -9.24 -12.65
C VAL A 92 -6.25 -8.46 -11.89
N GLY A 93 -5.93 -8.00 -10.69
CA GLY A 93 -6.85 -7.26 -9.85
C GLY A 93 -7.27 -5.90 -10.43
N LEU A 94 -6.40 -5.21 -11.20
CA LEU A 94 -6.77 -3.97 -11.89
C LEU A 94 -7.94 -4.18 -12.85
N TYR A 95 -7.98 -5.31 -13.57
CA TYR A 95 -9.10 -5.64 -14.45
C TYR A 95 -10.38 -5.90 -13.67
N LEU A 96 -10.30 -6.73 -12.62
CA LEU A 96 -11.46 -7.09 -11.80
C LEU A 96 -12.03 -5.89 -11.04
N SER A 97 -11.16 -5.08 -10.46
CA SER A 97 -11.54 -3.92 -9.66
C SER A 97 -12.16 -2.79 -10.48
N GLY A 98 -11.80 -2.64 -11.76
CA GLY A 98 -12.51 -1.75 -12.67
C GLY A 98 -13.99 -2.13 -12.79
N VAL A 99 -14.29 -3.43 -13.03
CA VAL A 99 -15.66 -3.93 -13.14
C VAL A 99 -16.43 -3.79 -11.81
N ILE A 100 -15.77 -4.04 -10.68
CA ILE A 100 -16.37 -3.88 -9.35
C ILE A 100 -16.65 -2.41 -9.05
N GLY A 101 -15.73 -1.50 -9.38
CA GLY A 101 -15.85 -0.06 -9.15
C GLY A 101 -17.04 0.57 -9.86
N ASP A 102 -17.47 0.01 -10.98
CA ASP A 102 -18.68 0.48 -11.71
C ASP A 102 -20.00 0.08 -11.02
N ARG A 103 -19.97 -0.93 -10.14
CA ARG A 103 -21.18 -1.52 -9.52
C ARG A 103 -21.31 -1.26 -8.03
N VAL A 104 -20.20 -0.97 -7.36
CA VAL A 104 -20.11 -0.80 -5.90
C VAL A 104 -19.78 0.65 -5.58
N ASN A 105 -20.23 1.16 -4.43
CA ASN A 105 -19.84 2.49 -4.00
C ASN A 105 -18.31 2.56 -3.82
N LEU A 106 -17.68 3.48 -4.56
CA LEU A 106 -16.24 3.70 -4.60
C LEU A 106 -15.64 3.95 -3.20
N ARG A 107 -16.37 4.59 -2.28
CA ARG A 107 -15.93 4.78 -0.88
C ARG A 107 -15.63 3.46 -0.19
N TYR A 108 -16.50 2.46 -0.38
CA TYR A 108 -16.32 1.14 0.24
C TYR A 108 -15.20 0.35 -0.43
N VAL A 109 -15.09 0.43 -1.76
CA VAL A 109 -13.99 -0.22 -2.51
C VAL A 109 -12.64 0.34 -2.06
N LEU A 110 -12.51 1.67 -1.95
CA LEU A 110 -11.29 2.33 -1.50
C LEU A 110 -10.92 1.94 -0.07
N CYS A 111 -11.89 2.00 0.85
CA CYS A 111 -11.66 1.61 2.24
C CYS A 111 -11.25 0.15 2.35
N PHE A 112 -11.97 -0.76 1.68
CA PHE A 112 -11.65 -2.19 1.70
C PHE A 112 -10.26 -2.46 1.13
N GLY A 113 -9.89 -1.79 0.04
CA GLY A 113 -8.55 -1.86 -0.53
C GLY A 113 -7.48 -1.43 0.46
N LEU A 114 -7.61 -0.24 1.08
CA LEU A 114 -6.63 0.30 2.03
C LEU A 114 -6.54 -0.51 3.33
N CYS A 115 -7.66 -0.75 4.00
CA CYS A 115 -7.69 -1.47 5.27
C CYS A 115 -7.35 -2.96 5.09
N GLY A 116 -7.86 -3.58 4.02
CA GLY A 116 -7.59 -4.98 3.73
C GLY A 116 -6.13 -5.23 3.40
N SER A 117 -5.53 -4.45 2.50
CA SER A 117 -4.10 -4.59 2.20
C SER A 117 -3.22 -4.30 3.41
N ALA A 118 -3.58 -3.31 4.24
CA ALA A 118 -2.86 -3.02 5.48
C ALA A 118 -2.90 -4.21 6.46
N ALA A 119 -4.06 -4.84 6.63
CA ALA A 119 -4.19 -6.02 7.48
C ALA A 119 -3.34 -7.19 6.97
N VAL A 120 -3.29 -7.40 5.65
CA VAL A 120 -2.47 -8.45 5.05
C VAL A 120 -0.97 -8.18 5.22
N GLU A 121 -0.53 -6.93 5.07
CA GLU A 121 0.86 -6.53 5.29
C GLU A 121 1.28 -6.64 6.76
N PHE A 122 0.38 -6.26 7.68
CA PHE A 122 0.58 -6.47 9.12
C PHE A 122 0.74 -7.96 9.44
N VAL A 123 -0.11 -8.82 8.86
CA VAL A 123 0.00 -10.26 9.04
C VAL A 123 1.32 -10.77 8.46
N PHE A 124 1.63 -10.40 7.22
CA PHE A 124 2.85 -10.81 6.51
C PHE A 124 4.11 -10.43 7.27
N GLY A 125 4.26 -9.17 7.68
CA GLY A 125 5.51 -8.68 8.24
C GLY A 125 5.61 -8.83 9.75
N THR A 126 4.50 -8.57 10.46
CA THR A 126 4.52 -8.47 11.91
C THR A 126 4.07 -9.76 12.59
N VAL A 127 2.91 -10.29 12.20
CA VAL A 127 2.35 -11.47 12.86
C VAL A 127 3.16 -12.73 12.56
N THR A 128 3.61 -12.94 11.32
CA THR A 128 4.44 -14.11 11.00
C THR A 128 5.75 -14.11 11.79
N GLU A 129 6.38 -12.95 11.97
CA GLU A 129 7.63 -12.84 12.72
C GLU A 129 7.41 -13.03 14.23
N TRP A 130 6.41 -12.37 14.83
CA TRP A 130 6.11 -12.51 16.26
C TRP A 130 5.70 -13.94 16.65
N LEU A 131 5.02 -14.65 15.75
CA LEU A 131 4.63 -16.05 15.96
C LEU A 131 5.66 -17.05 15.41
N HIS A 132 6.74 -16.58 14.80
CA HIS A 132 7.77 -17.38 14.16
C HIS A 132 7.23 -18.41 13.14
N ILE A 133 6.29 -17.98 12.31
CA ILE A 133 5.66 -18.80 11.27
C ILE A 133 6.39 -18.55 9.94
N TYR A 134 7.34 -19.41 9.60
CA TYR A 134 8.10 -19.33 8.36
C TYR A 134 7.58 -20.36 7.35
N ASN A 135 6.69 -19.94 6.45
CA ASN A 135 6.11 -20.81 5.43
C ASN A 135 5.99 -20.08 4.07
N ILE A 136 6.68 -20.63 3.07
CA ILE A 136 6.74 -20.09 1.70
C ILE A 136 5.33 -19.90 1.10
N TYR A 137 4.45 -20.89 1.23
CA TYR A 137 3.11 -20.84 0.67
C TYR A 137 2.26 -19.76 1.34
N LEU A 138 2.38 -19.61 2.67
CA LEU A 138 1.69 -18.56 3.40
C LEU A 138 2.14 -17.17 2.92
N TYR A 139 3.46 -16.94 2.82
CA TYR A 139 4.00 -15.66 2.34
C TYR A 139 3.52 -15.35 0.92
N CYS A 140 3.56 -16.32 0.00
CA CYS A 140 3.02 -16.16 -1.35
C CYS A 140 1.52 -15.85 -1.35
N SER A 141 0.70 -16.59 -0.60
CA SER A 141 -0.75 -16.37 -0.53
C SER A 141 -1.11 -15.00 0.04
N LEU A 142 -0.42 -14.55 1.09
CA LEU A 142 -0.57 -13.21 1.64
C LEU A 142 -0.22 -12.15 0.59
N TRP A 143 0.87 -12.33 -0.15
CA TRP A 143 1.31 -11.35 -1.15
C TRP A 143 0.40 -11.29 -2.39
N VAL A 144 -0.16 -12.42 -2.82
CA VAL A 144 -1.22 -12.45 -3.85
C VAL A 144 -2.44 -11.67 -3.38
N LEU A 145 -2.91 -11.93 -2.15
CA LEU A 145 -4.06 -11.24 -1.59
C LEU A 145 -3.79 -9.74 -1.46
N ASN A 146 -2.59 -9.35 -1.03
CA ASN A 146 -2.17 -7.96 -0.94
C ASN A 146 -2.23 -7.28 -2.33
N GLY A 147 -1.66 -7.91 -3.36
CA GLY A 147 -1.69 -7.39 -4.73
C GLY A 147 -3.11 -7.18 -5.27
N LEU A 148 -4.00 -8.16 -5.06
CA LEU A 148 -5.41 -8.05 -5.43
C LEU A 148 -6.12 -6.91 -4.70
N LEU A 149 -5.96 -6.78 -3.38
CA LEU A 149 -6.60 -5.72 -2.60
C LEU A 149 -6.07 -4.33 -2.96
N GLN A 150 -4.76 -4.16 -3.10
CA GLN A 150 -4.16 -2.88 -3.48
C GLN A 150 -4.55 -2.44 -4.89
N SER A 151 -4.75 -3.39 -5.82
CA SER A 151 -5.12 -3.07 -7.20
C SER A 151 -6.41 -2.28 -7.32
N ALA A 152 -7.36 -2.48 -6.39
CA ALA A 152 -8.65 -1.80 -6.41
C ALA A 152 -8.57 -0.31 -6.06
N VAL A 153 -7.50 0.11 -5.39
CA VAL A 153 -7.35 1.48 -4.92
C VAL A 153 -7.17 2.45 -6.09
N TRP A 154 -6.34 2.13 -7.09
CA TRP A 154 -6.04 3.04 -8.20
C TRP A 154 -7.25 3.37 -9.09
N PRO A 155 -7.97 2.39 -9.67
CA PRO A 155 -9.16 2.69 -10.48
C PRO A 155 -10.21 3.46 -9.68
N CYS A 156 -10.33 3.14 -8.39
CA CYS A 156 -11.28 3.78 -7.51
C CYS A 156 -10.96 5.27 -7.27
N VAL A 157 -9.73 5.62 -6.92
CA VAL A 157 -9.36 7.04 -6.71
C VAL A 157 -9.43 7.84 -8.01
N VAL A 158 -9.05 7.23 -9.15
CA VAL A 158 -9.18 7.86 -10.47
C VAL A 158 -10.65 8.12 -10.81
N ALA A 159 -11.55 7.18 -10.52
CA ALA A 159 -12.98 7.36 -10.73
C ALA A 159 -13.57 8.46 -9.82
N VAL A 160 -13.22 8.49 -8.54
CA VAL A 160 -13.65 9.55 -7.60
C VAL A 160 -13.16 10.92 -8.07
N MET A 161 -11.88 11.03 -8.44
CA MET A 161 -11.32 12.26 -9.00
C MET A 161 -12.00 12.66 -10.31
N GLY A 162 -12.35 11.70 -11.17
CA GLY A 162 -13.12 11.94 -12.40
C GLY A 162 -14.55 12.43 -12.16
N ASN A 163 -15.19 11.99 -11.08
CA ASN A 163 -16.54 12.39 -10.67
C ASN A 163 -16.59 13.84 -10.15
N TRP A 164 -15.56 14.25 -9.40
CA TRP A 164 -15.49 15.58 -8.79
C TRP A 164 -14.87 16.63 -9.71
N PHE A 165 -13.85 16.27 -10.49
CA PHE A 165 -13.14 17.20 -11.35
C PHE A 165 -13.62 17.06 -12.81
N GLY A 166 -14.34 18.08 -13.29
CA GLY A 166 -14.89 18.16 -14.66
C GLY A 166 -13.84 18.13 -15.77
N LYS A 167 -14.24 18.37 -17.02
CA LYS A 167 -13.34 18.25 -18.19
C LYS A 167 -12.29 19.37 -18.28
N SER A 168 -12.59 20.55 -17.77
CA SER A 168 -11.67 21.70 -17.78
C SER A 168 -10.69 21.62 -16.62
N GLY A 169 -9.38 21.79 -16.87
CA GLY A 169 -8.34 21.80 -15.84
C GLY A 169 -8.01 20.43 -15.20
N ARG A 170 -8.69 19.35 -15.61
CA ARG A 170 -8.47 17.98 -15.09
C ARG A 170 -7.02 17.53 -15.16
N GLY A 171 -6.36 17.78 -16.29
CA GLY A 171 -4.96 17.38 -16.50
C GLY A 171 -4.01 18.01 -15.47
N PHE A 172 -4.23 19.28 -15.12
CA PHE A 172 -3.45 19.95 -14.09
C PHE A 172 -3.71 19.35 -12.70
N VAL A 173 -4.98 19.12 -12.35
CA VAL A 173 -5.36 18.51 -11.06
C VAL A 173 -4.81 17.09 -10.93
N PHE A 174 -4.95 16.26 -11.96
CA PHE A 174 -4.36 14.91 -11.98
C PHE A 174 -2.83 14.95 -11.96
N GLY A 175 -2.23 15.94 -12.63
CA GLY A 175 -0.79 16.18 -12.59
C GLY A 175 -0.30 16.45 -11.16
N LEU A 176 -0.95 17.37 -10.44
CA LEU A 176 -0.64 17.65 -9.04
C LEU A 176 -0.91 16.44 -8.15
N TRP A 177 -2.05 15.77 -8.37
CA TRP A 177 -2.42 14.59 -7.61
C TRP A 177 -1.40 13.46 -7.78
N SER A 178 -0.80 13.28 -8.96
CA SER A 178 0.20 12.22 -9.21
C SER A 178 1.49 12.35 -8.40
N ALA A 179 1.75 13.51 -7.79
CA ALA A 179 2.82 13.69 -6.81
C ALA A 179 2.63 12.82 -5.55
N CYS A 180 1.46 12.22 -5.33
CA CYS A 180 1.21 11.29 -4.22
C CYS A 180 2.18 10.10 -4.22
N ALA A 181 2.56 9.57 -5.39
CA ALA A 181 3.45 8.42 -5.48
C ALA A 181 4.87 8.71 -4.95
N PRO A 182 5.60 9.74 -5.41
CA PRO A 182 6.90 10.08 -4.84
C PRO A 182 6.81 10.50 -3.36
N VAL A 183 5.76 11.22 -2.95
CA VAL A 183 5.54 11.58 -1.53
C VAL A 183 5.37 10.32 -0.67
N GLY A 184 4.58 9.35 -1.14
CA GLY A 184 4.41 8.06 -0.48
C GLY A 184 5.72 7.28 -0.37
N ASN A 185 6.52 7.26 -1.43
CA ASN A 185 7.83 6.59 -1.39
C ASN A 185 8.77 7.22 -0.34
N ILE A 186 8.79 8.54 -0.22
CA ILE A 186 9.57 9.25 0.81
C ILE A 186 9.05 8.89 2.21
N LEU A 187 7.73 8.94 2.41
CA LEU A 187 7.10 8.61 3.68
C LEU A 187 7.40 7.15 4.09
N GLY A 188 7.30 6.20 3.16
CA GLY A 188 7.59 4.80 3.42
C GLY A 188 9.06 4.54 3.79
N ALA A 189 10.00 5.23 3.12
CA ALA A 189 11.42 5.18 3.47
C ALA A 189 11.69 5.78 4.86
N PHE A 190 11.06 6.91 5.18
CA PHE A 190 11.18 7.54 6.48
C PHE A 190 10.63 6.65 7.60
N LEU A 191 9.40 6.12 7.44
CA LEU A 191 8.78 5.26 8.44
C LEU A 191 9.59 3.98 8.65
N ALA A 192 9.97 3.28 7.58
CA ALA A 192 10.76 2.05 7.69
C ALA A 192 12.11 2.30 8.38
N SER A 193 12.88 3.31 7.95
CA SER A 193 14.19 3.62 8.52
C SER A 193 14.13 4.02 10.00
N SER A 194 13.06 4.68 10.44
CA SER A 194 12.90 5.10 11.84
C SER A 194 12.83 3.95 12.84
N VAL A 195 12.31 2.79 12.39
CA VAL A 195 12.07 1.62 13.25
C VAL A 195 12.90 0.40 12.87
N LEU A 196 13.61 0.41 11.73
CA LEU A 196 14.37 -0.74 11.24
C LEU A 196 15.40 -1.28 12.24
N LYS A 197 15.97 -0.40 13.08
CA LYS A 197 16.90 -0.78 14.16
C LYS A 197 16.28 -1.70 15.21
N TYR A 198 14.95 -1.77 15.30
CA TYR A 198 14.23 -2.63 16.23
C TYR A 198 13.81 -3.97 15.59
N GLY A 199 13.84 -4.06 14.26
CA GLY A 199 13.35 -5.22 13.51
C GLY A 199 12.55 -4.81 12.28
N TYR A 200 12.49 -5.66 11.25
CA TYR A 200 11.72 -5.38 10.03
C TYR A 200 10.22 -5.44 10.28
N GLU A 201 9.78 -6.24 11.24
CA GLU A 201 8.40 -6.46 11.64
C GLU A 201 7.74 -5.17 12.15
N TYR A 202 8.53 -4.29 12.78
CA TYR A 202 8.08 -2.97 13.23
C TYR A 202 7.89 -2.00 12.08
N ALA A 203 8.68 -2.14 11.00
CA ALA A 203 8.47 -1.34 9.79
C ALA A 203 7.11 -1.66 9.16
N PHE A 204 6.76 -2.94 9.06
CA PHE A 204 5.42 -3.36 8.62
C PHE A 204 4.33 -2.93 9.58
N LEU A 205 4.54 -3.04 10.90
CA LEU A 205 3.57 -2.61 11.89
C LEU A 205 3.23 -1.12 11.73
N VAL A 206 4.24 -0.27 11.68
CA VAL A 206 4.01 1.19 11.60
C VAL A 206 3.33 1.56 10.28
N THR A 207 3.80 1.05 9.15
CA THR A 207 3.22 1.45 7.85
C THR A 207 1.83 0.87 7.63
N SER A 208 1.56 -0.36 8.09
CA SER A 208 0.22 -0.95 8.04
C SER A 208 -0.77 -0.22 8.95
N VAL A 209 -0.39 0.13 10.18
CA VAL A 209 -1.27 0.89 11.10
C VAL A 209 -1.63 2.26 10.52
N VAL A 210 -0.64 2.98 9.97
CA VAL A 210 -0.90 4.30 9.36
C VAL A 210 -1.79 4.15 8.12
N GLN A 211 -1.55 3.15 7.26
CA GLN A 211 -2.42 2.89 6.12
C GLN A 211 -3.85 2.52 6.55
N PHE A 212 -4.00 1.65 7.56
CA PHE A 212 -5.29 1.22 8.07
C PHE A 212 -6.08 2.41 8.63
N ALA A 213 -5.43 3.27 9.44
CA ALA A 213 -6.01 4.50 9.94
C ALA A 213 -6.47 5.42 8.80
N GLY A 214 -5.67 5.56 7.74
CA GLY A 214 -6.05 6.28 6.53
C GLY A 214 -7.31 5.71 5.86
N GLY A 215 -7.41 4.39 5.76
CA GLY A 215 -8.60 3.71 5.25
C GLY A 215 -9.85 3.97 6.10
N VAL A 216 -9.73 4.03 7.42
CA VAL A 216 -10.83 4.40 8.33
C VAL A 216 -11.23 5.88 8.15
N VAL A 217 -10.27 6.79 8.02
CA VAL A 217 -10.55 8.20 7.74
C VAL A 217 -11.31 8.37 6.42
N VAL A 218 -10.89 7.66 5.37
CA VAL A 218 -11.60 7.61 4.08
C VAL A 218 -13.00 7.04 4.26
N PHE A 219 -13.14 5.98 5.06
CA PHE A 219 -14.44 5.38 5.31
C PHE A 219 -15.42 6.36 5.94
N PHE A 220 -15.01 7.33 6.76
CA PHE A 220 -15.93 8.32 7.34
C PHE A 220 -16.02 9.62 6.55
N GLY A 221 -14.93 10.05 5.89
CA GLY A 221 -14.81 11.38 5.30
C GLY A 221 -14.95 11.47 3.78
N LEU A 222 -14.79 10.37 3.04
CA LEU A 222 -14.82 10.43 1.57
C LEU A 222 -16.26 10.51 1.05
N LEU A 223 -16.49 11.48 0.16
CA LEU A 223 -17.70 11.57 -0.65
C LEU A 223 -17.36 11.12 -2.07
N ALA A 224 -17.96 10.04 -2.54
CA ALA A 224 -17.57 9.40 -3.79
C ALA A 224 -18.05 10.17 -5.04
N SER A 225 -19.08 10.99 -4.88
CA SER A 225 -19.68 11.78 -5.96
C SER A 225 -20.34 13.06 -5.42
N PRO A 226 -20.35 14.16 -6.20
CA PRO A 226 -21.12 15.36 -5.88
C PRO A 226 -22.62 15.09 -5.64
N LYS A 227 -23.16 14.02 -6.25
CA LYS A 227 -24.56 13.57 -6.08
C LYS A 227 -24.91 13.25 -4.62
N GLU A 228 -23.93 12.83 -3.82
CA GLU A 228 -24.12 12.55 -2.38
C GLU A 228 -24.39 13.83 -1.58
N VAL A 229 -24.06 15.00 -2.12
CA VAL A 229 -24.29 16.33 -1.52
C VAL A 229 -25.48 17.04 -2.22
N GLY A 230 -26.23 16.34 -3.08
CA GLY A 230 -27.38 16.90 -3.80
C GLY A 230 -27.03 17.90 -4.90
N LYS A 231 -25.81 17.83 -5.46
CA LYS A 231 -25.33 18.68 -6.58
C LYS A 231 -24.96 17.87 -7.81
#